data_AF-A0A9C7PNR0-F1
#
_entry.id   AF-A0A9C7PNR0-F1
#
_cell.length_a   1.000
_cell.length_b   1.000
_cell.length_c   1.000
_cell.angle_alpha   90.00
_cell.angle_beta   90.00
_cell.angle_gamma   90.00
#
_symmetry.space_group_name_H-M   'P 1'
#
loop_
_entity.id
_entity.type
_entity.pdbx_description
1 polymer ?
#
loop_
_entity_poly.entity_id
_entity_poly.type
_entity_poly.pdbx_seq_one_letter_code
_entity_poly.pdbx_strand_id
1 'polypeptide(L)' 'MKIAFCLFKYSPYSGLSLDFLRILEECQKRGHDPYVFVSEWRGERPEGVELRF' A
#
# COMPACT_ATOMS: atom_id res chain seq x y z
N MET A 1 2.09 -10.44 -11.11
CA MET A 1 2.36 -9.27 -11.99
C MET A 1 2.78 -8.10 -11.12
N LYS A 2 3.50 -7.11 -11.67
CA LYS A 2 3.90 -5.90 -10.94
C LYS A 2 2.79 -4.86 -10.95
N ILE A 3 2.35 -4.38 -9.78
CA ILE A 3 1.24 -3.43 -9.64
C ILE A 3 1.72 -2.21 -8.83
N ALA A 4 1.63 -1.02 -9.41
CA ALA A 4 1.98 0.22 -8.72
C ALA A 4 0.75 0.83 -8.06
N PHE A 5 0.86 1.17 -6.78
CA PHE A 5 -0.09 2.03 -6.10
C PHE A 5 0.55 3.39 -5.82
N CYS A 6 -0.20 4.46 -6.07
CA CYS A 6 0.26 5.83 -5.82
C CYS A 6 -0.74 6.54 -4.92
N LEU A 7 -0.28 7.03 -3.78
CA LEU A 7 -1.08 7.86 -2.88
C LEU A 7 -0.22 8.92 -2.21
N PHE A 8 -0.73 10.14 -2.04
CA PHE A 8 0.06 11.19 -1.41
C PHE A 8 0.38 10.90 0.06
N LYS A 9 -0.64 10.46 0.82
CA LYS A 9 -0.52 10.23 2.26
C LYS A 9 -1.23 8.95 2.66
N TYR A 10 -0.54 8.11 3.43
CA TYR A 10 -1.12 6.97 4.11
C TYR A 10 -1.28 7.27 5.61
N SER A 11 -2.47 6.98 6.16
CA SER A 11 -2.68 6.97 7.62
C SER A 11 -3.75 5.95 8.02
N PRO A 12 -3.67 5.35 9.22
CA PRO A 12 -4.66 4.37 9.70
C PRO A 12 -6.00 5.01 10.07
N TYR A 13 -6.14 6.34 9.95
CA TYR A 13 -7.34 7.09 10.29
C TYR A 13 -8.14 7.52 9.05
N SER A 14 -7.66 7.22 7.84
CA SER A 14 -8.28 7.60 6.58
C SER A 14 -8.98 6.40 5.94
N GLY A 15 -10.27 6.55 5.62
CA GLY A 15 -11.03 5.49 4.93
C GLY A 15 -10.38 5.07 3.60
N LEU A 16 -9.92 6.04 2.81
CA LEU A 16 -9.18 5.77 1.56
C LEU A 16 -7.92 4.92 1.82
N SER A 17 -7.16 5.25 2.86
CA SER A 17 -5.93 4.51 3.19
C SER A 17 -6.21 3.09 3.68
N LEU A 18 -7.29 2.90 4.45
CA LEU A 18 -7.72 1.58 4.90
C LEU A 18 -8.18 0.70 3.72
N ASP A 19 -8.96 1.25 2.80
CA ASP A 19 -9.39 0.51 1.61
C ASP A 19 -8.22 0.22 0.67
N PHE A 20 -7.30 1.18 0.50
CA PHE A 20 -6.04 0.95 -0.21
C PHE A 20 -5.27 -0.25 0.36
N LEU A 21 -5.09 -0.31 1.69
CA LEU A 21 -4.33 -1.41 2.32
C LEU A 21 -4.99 -2.77 2.06
N ARG A 22 -6.32 -2.85 2.16
CA ARG A 22 -7.07 -4.08 1.86
C ARG A 22 -6.85 -4.55 0.42
N ILE A 23 -6.85 -3.62 -0.54
CA ILE A 23 -6.62 -3.95 -1.95
C ILE A 23 -5.17 -4.40 -2.18
N LEU A 24 -4.21 -3.75 -1.52
CA LEU A 24 -2.79 -4.09 -1.58
C LEU A 24 -2.53 -5.52 -1.07
N GLU A 25 -3.07 -5.85 0.11
CA GLU A 25 -2.96 -7.18 0.71
C GLU A 25 -3.61 -8.26 -0.17
N GLU A 26 -4.76 -7.96 -0.75
CA GLU A 26 -5.44 -8.88 -1.66
C GLU A 26 -4.62 -9.15 -2.92
N CYS A 27 -3.90 -8.14 -3.42
CA CYS A 27 -2.95 -8.32 -4.51
C CYS A 27 -1.81 -9.28 -4.13
N GLN A 28 -1.24 -9.14 -2.93
CA GLN A 28 -0.21 -10.06 -2.43
C GLN A 28 -0.75 -11.49 -2.31
N LYS A 29 -1.95 -11.66 -1.74
CA LYS A 29 -2.60 -12.98 -1.60
C LYS A 29 -2.80 -13.69 -2.93
N ARG A 30 -2.99 -12.95 -4.03
CA ARG A 30 -3.12 -13.48 -5.40
C ARG A 30 -1.78 -13.75 -6.09
N GLY A 31 -0.65 -13.61 -5.38
CA GLY A 31 0.69 -13.80 -5.94
C GLY A 31 1.13 -12.65 -6.85
N HIS A 32 0.57 -11.46 -6.68
CA HIS A 32 1.08 -10.25 -7.33
C HIS A 32 2.22 -9.64 -6.51
N ASP A 33 3.00 -8.79 -7.18
CA ASP A 33 4.18 -8.12 -6.62
C ASP A 33 3.90 -6.61 -6.59
N PRO A 34 3.12 -6.11 -5.60
CA PRO A 34 2.76 -4.71 -5.53
C PRO A 34 3.87 -3.85 -4.91
N TYR A 35 3.96 -2.60 -5.36
CA TYR A 35 4.85 -1.58 -4.81
C TYR A 35 4.13 -0.24 -4.73
N VAL A 36 4.55 0.60 -3.78
CA VAL A 36 3.79 1.79 -3.40
C VAL A 36 4.67 3.03 -3.51
N PHE A 37 4.19 4.05 -4.22
CA PHE A 37 4.73 5.40 -4.17
C PHE A 37 3.91 6.24 -3.19
N VAL A 38 4.57 6.84 -2.21
CA VAL A 38 3.92 7.56 -1.13
C VAL A 38 4.77 8.69 -0.57
N SER A 39 4.23 9.90 -0.51
CA SER A 39 4.99 11.04 0.04
C SER A 39 5.06 11.02 1.57
N GLU A 40 4.09 10.42 2.25
CA GLU A 40 4.05 10.32 3.72
C GLU A 40 3.36 9.01 4.17
N TRP A 41 4.02 8.26 5.07
CA TRP A 41 3.46 7.04 5.65
C TRP A 41 3.41 7.12 7.17
N ARG A 42 2.21 7.08 7.74
CA ARG A 42 1.99 7.00 9.19
C ARG A 42 1.34 5.67 9.55
N GLY A 43 1.91 4.95 10.52
CA GLY A 43 1.42 3.65 10.99
C GLY A 43 2.32 2.49 10.61
N GLU A 44 1.83 1.28 10.82
CA GLU A 44 2.53 0.04 10.47
C GLU A 44 2.69 -0.08 8.95
N ARG A 45 3.80 -0.68 8.51
CA ARG A 45 4.11 -0.88 7.09
C ARG A 45 3.76 -2.32 6.71
N PRO A 46 3.11 -2.55 5.56
CA PRO A 46 2.80 -3.89 5.10
C PRO A 46 4.10 -4.68 4.85
N GLU A 47 4.12 -5.92 5.32
CA GLU A 47 5.26 -6.81 5.09
C GLU A 47 5.37 -7.18 3.61
N GLY A 48 6.61 -7.28 3.12
CA GLY A 48 6.88 -7.71 1.75
C GLY A 48 6.39 -6.74 0.66
N VAL A 49 6.15 -5.47 1.00
CA VAL A 49 5.81 -4.41 0.03
C VAL A 49 6.92 -3.36 -0.01
N GLU A 50 7.41 -3.06 -1.21
CA GLU A 50 8.37 -1.97 -1.42
C GLU A 50 7.66 -0.61 -1.34
N LEU A 51 8.07 0.24 -0.39
CA LEU A 51 7.62 1.63 -0.28
C LEU A 51 8.67 2.58 -0.87
N ARG A 52 8.24 3.44 -1.78
CA ARG A 52 9.04 4.50 -2.40
C ARG A 52 8.50 5.86 -1.98
N PHE A 53 9.37 6.67 -1.38
CA PHE A 53 9.06 8.01 -0.87
C PHE A 53 9.45 9.11 -1.85
#